data_AF-A0A2S9CN42-F1
#
_entry.id   AF-A0A2S9CN42-F1
#
_cell.length_a   1.000
_cell.length_b   1.000
_cell.length_c   1.000
_cell.angle_alpha   90.00
_cell.angle_beta   90.00
_cell.angle_gamma   90.00
#
_symmetry.space_group_name_H-M   'P 1'
#
loop_
_entity.id
_entity.type
_entity.pdbx_description
1 polymer ?
#
loop_
_entity_poly.entity_id
_entity_poly.type
_entity_poly.pdbx_seq_one_letter_code
_entity_poly.pdbx_strand_id
1 'polypeptide(L)' 'MNNAEDKARQRIKSIQVAVDIESAEGSYDLAWGYLLALQDFDLITEDQKNELDNEASSAKKTRIAELKKKKR' A
#
# COMPACT_ATOMS: atom_id res chain seq x y z
N MET A 1 12.65 -17.03 -1.37
CA MET A 1 11.32 -16.61 -1.88
C MET A 1 10.96 -15.33 -1.15
N ASN A 2 10.68 -14.23 -1.85
CA ASN A 2 10.14 -13.03 -1.20
C ASN A 2 8.73 -13.37 -0.69
N ASN A 3 8.51 -13.27 0.62
CA ASN A 3 7.23 -13.60 1.22
C ASN A 3 6.16 -12.58 0.79
N ALA A 4 4.88 -12.87 1.02
CA ALA A 4 3.81 -11.95 0.64
C ALA A 4 3.88 -10.61 1.42
N GLU A 5 4.52 -10.59 2.61
CA GLU A 5 4.76 -9.37 3.40
C GLU A 5 5.73 -8.42 2.69
N ASP A 6 6.84 -8.93 2.16
CA ASP A 6 7.81 -8.16 1.38
C ASP A 6 7.14 -7.54 0.16
N LYS A 7 6.23 -8.30 -0.50
CA LYS A 7 5.46 -7.78 -1.63
C LYS A 7 4.50 -6.68 -1.19
N ALA A 8 3.81 -6.84 -0.05
CA ALA A 8 2.96 -5.78 0.51
C ALA A 8 3.77 -4.51 0.79
N ARG A 9 4.91 -4.62 1.48
CA ARG A 9 5.81 -3.49 1.78
C ARG A 9 6.39 -2.83 0.51
N GLN A 10 6.73 -3.62 -0.51
CA GLN A 10 7.17 -3.08 -1.80
C GLN A 10 6.07 -2.29 -2.50
N ARG A 11 4.81 -2.74 -2.42
CA ARG A 11 3.67 -2.00 -2.95
C ARG A 11 3.42 -0.71 -2.19
N ILE A 12 3.51 -0.72 -0.86
CA ILE A 12 3.43 0.50 -0.03
C ILE A 12 4.48 1.53 -0.47
N LYS A 13 5.74 1.10 -0.68
CA LYS A 13 6.80 1.96 -1.24
C LYS A 13 6.47 2.48 -2.64
N SER A 14 5.86 1.64 -3.48
CA SER A 14 5.44 2.02 -4.84
C SER A 14 4.39 3.13 -4.85
N ILE A 15 3.48 3.15 -3.86
CA ILE A 15 2.51 4.24 -3.68
C ILE A 15 3.24 5.59 -3.54
N GLN A 16 4.31 5.65 -2.74
CA GLN A 16 5.03 6.90 -2.46
C GLN A 16 5.71 7.48 -3.70
N VAL A 17 6.17 6.63 -4.63
CA VAL A 17 6.87 7.04 -5.86
C VAL A 17 5.96 7.12 -7.09
N ALA A 18 4.68 6.78 -6.97
CA ALA A 18 3.72 6.78 -8.08
C ALA A 18 3.68 8.13 -8.80
N VAL A 19 3.69 8.12 -10.14
CA VAL A 19 3.77 9.33 -10.96
C VAL A 19 2.41 9.97 -11.24
N ASP A 20 1.34 9.23 -11.04
CA ASP A 20 -0.05 9.65 -11.23
C ASP A 20 -0.97 9.02 -10.16
N ILE A 21 -2.22 9.50 -10.10
CA ILE A 21 -3.19 9.12 -9.07
C ILE A 21 -3.61 7.65 -9.24
N GLU A 22 -3.82 7.20 -10.48
CA GLU A 22 -4.29 5.84 -10.79
C GLU A 22 -3.23 4.81 -10.38
N SER A 23 -1.96 5.07 -10.67
CA SER A 23 -0.81 4.27 -10.24
C SER A 23 -0.70 4.19 -8.70
N ALA A 24 -0.98 5.31 -8.00
CA ALA A 24 -0.99 5.33 -6.54
C ALA A 24 -2.15 4.51 -5.97
N GLU A 25 -3.34 4.60 -6.57
CA GLU A 25 -4.53 3.83 -6.20
C GLU A 25 -4.34 2.34 -6.46
N GLY A 26 -3.90 1.96 -7.67
CA GLY A 26 -3.63 0.56 -8.01
C GLY A 26 -2.54 -0.08 -7.15
N SER A 27 -1.52 0.69 -6.75
CA SER A 27 -0.49 0.18 -5.82
C SER A 27 -1.04 -0.06 -4.42
N TYR A 28 -1.97 0.78 -3.95
CA TYR A 28 -2.67 0.59 -2.68
C TYR A 28 -3.57 -0.65 -2.72
N ASP A 29 -4.38 -0.81 -3.77
CA ASP A 29 -5.29 -1.95 -3.90
C ASP A 29 -4.53 -3.29 -3.94
N LEU A 30 -3.38 -3.31 -4.62
CA LEU A 30 -2.49 -4.48 -4.62
C LEU A 30 -1.87 -4.73 -3.24
N ALA A 31 -1.44 -3.69 -2.52
CA ALA A 31 -0.94 -3.84 -1.15
C ALA A 31 -2.02 -4.45 -0.24
N TRP A 32 -3.24 -3.93 -0.32
CA TRP A 32 -4.38 -4.42 0.44
C TRP A 32 -4.70 -5.88 0.15
N GLY A 33 -4.69 -6.29 -1.13
CA GLY A 33 -4.88 -7.69 -1.52
C GLY A 33 -3.83 -8.63 -0.91
N TYR A 34 -2.56 -8.21 -0.83
CA TYR A 34 -1.53 -9.00 -0.14
C TYR A 34 -1.76 -9.09 1.36
N LEU A 35 -2.18 -8.00 2.00
CA LEU A 35 -2.49 -7.98 3.43
C LEU A 35 -3.67 -8.90 3.77
N LEU A 36 -4.71 -8.93 2.95
CA LEU A 36 -5.82 -9.88 3.09
C LEU A 36 -5.33 -11.33 2.98
N ALA A 37 -4.54 -11.64 1.95
CA ALA A 37 -4.00 -13.00 1.78
C ALA A 37 -3.11 -13.42 2.96
N LEU A 38 -2.28 -12.51 3.48
CA LEU A 38 -1.45 -12.78 4.65
C LEU A 38 -2.28 -13.07 5.91
N GLN A 39 -3.37 -12.33 6.12
CA GLN A 39 -4.28 -12.57 7.24
C GLN A 39 -5.03 -13.91 7.07
N ASP A 40 -5.53 -14.21 5.87
CA ASP A 40 -6.26 -15.46 5.58
C ASP A 40 -5.41 -16.72 5.81
N PHE A 41 -4.09 -16.63 5.64
CA PHE A 41 -3.15 -17.72 5.91
C PHE A 41 -2.54 -17.67 7.32
N ASP A 42 -3.07 -16.83 8.23
CA ASP A 42 -2.55 -16.61 9.58
C ASP A 42 -1.05 -16.26 9.63
N LEU A 43 -0.53 -15.63 8.57
CA LEU A 43 0.88 -15.24 8.46
C LEU A 43 1.17 -13.91 9.16
N ILE A 44 0.14 -13.08 9.33
CA ILE A 44 0.18 -11.84 10.10
C ILE A 44 -1.05 -11.78 11.00
N THR A 45 -0.93 -11.08 12.12
CA THR A 45 -2.08 -10.78 12.98
C THR A 45 -2.95 -9.68 12.37
N GLU A 46 -4.18 -9.56 12.88
CA GLU A 46 -5.07 -8.46 12.53
C GLU A 46 -4.45 -7.08 12.85
N ASP A 47 -3.73 -6.97 13.98
CA ASP A 47 -3.03 -5.74 14.36
C ASP A 47 -1.93 -5.39 13.34
N GLN A 48 -1.11 -6.36 12.94
CA GLN A 48 -0.05 -6.15 11.93
C GLN A 48 -0.62 -5.75 10.57
N LYS A 49 -1.74 -6.37 10.18
CA LYS A 49 -2.47 -5.97 8.97
C LYS A 49 -2.95 -4.52 9.07
N ASN A 50 -3.54 -4.14 10.21
CA ASN A 50 -4.05 -2.79 10.43
C ASN A 50 -2.92 -1.76 10.43
N GLU A 51 -1.76 -2.06 11.02
CA GLU A 51 -0.57 -1.20 10.95
C GLU A 51 -0.12 -0.97 9.51
N LEU A 52 0.00 -2.04 8.71
CA LEU A 52 0.44 -1.95 7.32
C LEU A 52 -0.59 -1.25 6.42
N ASP A 53 -1.87 -1.46 6.64
CA ASP A 53 -2.93 -0.75 5.91
C ASP A 53 -2.98 0.74 6.27
N ASN A 54 -2.77 1.09 7.55
CA ASN A 54 -2.64 2.48 7.97
C ASN A 54 -1.44 3.16 7.29
N GLU A 55 -0.30 2.47 7.19
CA GLU A 55 0.89 2.95 6.47
C GLU A 55 0.56 3.18 4.98
N ALA A 56 -0.06 2.18 4.32
CA ALA A 56 -0.45 2.24 2.92
C ALA A 56 -1.44 3.38 2.64
N SER A 57 -2.44 3.55 3.51
CA SER A 57 -3.48 4.58 3.42
C SER A 57 -2.89 5.99 3.61
N SER A 58 -1.98 6.15 4.57
CA SER A 58 -1.25 7.40 4.80
C SER A 58 -0.38 7.78 3.59
N ALA A 59 0.36 6.81 3.05
CA ALA A 59 1.17 6.99 1.84
C ALA A 59 0.31 7.42 0.65
N LYS A 60 -0.84 6.77 0.44
CA LYS A 60 -1.81 7.10 -0.62
C LYS A 60 -2.33 8.53 -0.47
N LYS A 61 -2.82 8.90 0.73
CA LYS A 61 -3.34 10.25 1.00
C LYS A 61 -2.30 11.33 0.72
N THR A 62 -1.08 11.12 1.22
CA THR A 62 0.03 12.05 1.03
C THR A 62 0.37 12.20 -0.44
N ARG A 63 0.56 11.07 -1.14
CA ARG A 63 0.97 11.12 -2.54
C ARG A 63 -0.09 11.73 -3.45
N ILE A 64 -1.37 11.37 -3.27
CA ILE A 64 -2.45 11.95 -4.07
C ILE A 64 -2.54 13.47 -3.83
N ALA A 65 -2.32 13.95 -2.60
CA ALA A 65 -2.30 15.38 -2.32
C ALA A 65 -1.15 16.10 -3.05
N GLU A 66 0.05 15.51 -3.08
CA GLU A 66 1.19 16.04 -3.84
C GLU A 66 0.93 16.09 -5.35
N LEU A 67 0.40 15.00 -5.91
CA LEU A 67 0.10 14.90 -7.34
C LEU A 67 -0.98 15.90 -7.77
N LYS A 68 -1.99 16.12 -6.93
CA LYS A 68 -3.01 17.16 -7.17
C LYS A 68 -2.43 18.58 -7.12
N LYS A 69 -1.44 18.84 -6.26
CA LYS A 69 -0.73 20.13 -6.20
C LYS A 69 0.12 20.37 -7.45
N LYS A 70 0.81 19.34 -7.96
CA LYS A 70 1.66 19.46 -9.16
C LYS A 70 0.89 19.68 -10.47
N LYS A 71 -0.41 19.33 -10.50
CA LYS A 71 -1.29 19.57 -11.65
C LYS A 71 -1.84 21.00 -11.73
N ARG A 72 -1.69 21.79 -10.66
CA ARG A 72 -2.06 23.22 -10.62
C ARG A 72 -0.84 24.08 -10.95
#